data_AF-A0A926ANW2-F1
#
_entry.id   AF-A0A926ANW2-F1
#
_cell.length_a   1.000
_cell.length_b   1.000
_cell.length_c   1.000
_cell.angle_alpha   90.00
_cell.angle_beta   90.00
_cell.angle_gamma   90.00
#
_symmetry.space_group_name_H-M   'P 1'
#
loop_
_entity.id
_entity.type
_entity.pdbx_description
1 polymer ?
#
loop_
_entity_poly.entity_id
_entity_poly.type
_entity_poly.pdbx_seq_one_letter_code
_entity_poly.pdbx_strand_id
1 'polypeptide(L)'
;MLKLNLGCGTNVLSGWDNHDADVDLRHPLPWSDAVANFVLLEHTLEHFNSAVGYAILEECFRVLAPGGVLRVCVPDVTRVAQADEAYAEFLASQGWGRPPVKALAQQHGHEMLWTFESLSAVLASIGFAPRRAQPRVSLHPELCNVDGHHRVIGVKFNDVETLVIEGTKPGAEIARAPAASAQFELPRPTAPVNVTRPTASDARGLRTAIVVACDSHYFPLARNLIESIHEHRPDESIDIQLLDVGLSAEQREQLRQGNVTVIEPSWDIDFPARAGAPIWYRAFTARPFLPRYLPDRQLLIWLDADTWLQDWRAVALLIRGASDGALAIVPELHRSFTHLYQPVNDIRLSVRKSYANAFGEELARQMTWKPVLNTGVFALRTDSPLWELWARVMSDGLTRSTDRLLAQCALNVAVATSASAVHPLPQWANWPCHLATPALNRTSGLLIEPELPYEPLSIVHLGPRRNAKVALSSTEGDPINTSLDRTSIRALTATRSA
;
A
#
# COMPACT_ATOMS: atom_id res chain seq x y z
N MET A 1 19.73 -32.52 20.18
CA MET A 1 19.07 -31.47 19.37
C MET A 1 17.71 -31.22 20.00
N LEU A 2 17.44 -29.99 20.40
CA LEU A 2 16.24 -29.64 21.16
C LEU A 2 15.04 -29.55 20.20
N LYS A 3 13.91 -30.14 20.59
CA LYS A 3 12.66 -30.15 19.84
C LYS A 3 11.55 -29.74 20.78
N LEU A 4 10.92 -28.60 20.53
CA LEU A 4 9.94 -28.00 21.43
C LEU A 4 8.52 -28.26 20.91
N ASN A 5 7.65 -28.78 21.76
CA ASN A 5 6.23 -28.89 21.49
C ASN A 5 5.50 -27.97 22.46
N LEU A 6 4.99 -26.84 21.96
CA LEU A 6 4.45 -25.73 22.76
C LEU A 6 2.92 -25.71 22.65
N GLY A 7 2.23 -25.58 23.78
CA GLY A 7 0.77 -25.76 23.83
C GLY A 7 0.37 -27.21 23.57
N CYS A 8 1.16 -28.17 24.06
CA CYS A 8 1.04 -29.56 23.61
C CYS A 8 -0.28 -30.24 24.02
N GLY A 9 -1.01 -29.70 25.01
CA GLY A 9 -2.21 -30.32 25.55
C GLY A 9 -2.00 -31.82 25.84
N THR A 10 -2.81 -32.67 25.19
CA THR A 10 -2.71 -34.13 25.33
C THR A 10 -1.76 -34.79 24.32
N ASN A 11 -1.23 -34.05 23.34
CA ASN A 11 -0.32 -34.57 22.32
C ASN A 11 1.14 -34.56 22.81
N VAL A 12 1.45 -35.42 23.78
CA VAL A 12 2.81 -35.57 24.33
C VAL A 12 3.66 -36.46 23.42
N LEU A 13 4.73 -35.88 22.86
CA LEU A 13 5.60 -36.54 21.88
C LEU A 13 6.88 -37.08 22.52
N SER A 14 7.20 -38.35 22.23
CA SER A 14 8.44 -38.97 22.71
C SER A 14 9.68 -38.31 22.10
N GLY A 15 10.66 -37.98 22.95
CA GLY A 15 11.90 -37.32 22.54
C GLY A 15 11.71 -35.85 22.12
N TRP A 16 10.59 -35.23 22.49
CA TRP A 16 10.36 -33.79 22.43
C TRP A 16 10.23 -33.23 23.85
N ASP A 17 10.61 -31.98 24.02
CA ASP A 17 10.34 -31.22 25.23
C ASP A 17 8.92 -30.65 25.08
N ASN A 18 7.99 -31.23 25.84
CA ASN A 18 6.56 -30.93 25.73
C ASN A 18 6.17 -29.94 26.83
N HIS A 19 5.63 -28.80 26.43
CA HIS A 19 5.23 -27.71 27.30
C HIS A 19 3.81 -27.28 26.97
N ASP A 20 3.00 -27.13 28.00
CA ASP A 20 1.62 -26.65 27.93
C ASP A 20 1.48 -25.46 28.88
N ALA A 21 0.58 -25.52 29.88
CA ALA A 21 0.38 -24.44 30.84
C ALA A 21 1.62 -24.12 31.72
N ASP A 22 2.67 -24.93 31.72
CA ASP A 22 3.93 -24.66 32.42
C ASP A 22 4.79 -23.58 31.73
N VAL A 23 4.53 -23.30 30.44
CA VAL A 23 5.16 -22.20 29.70
C VAL A 23 4.08 -21.27 29.14
N ASP A 24 3.95 -20.10 29.73
CA ASP A 24 3.02 -19.08 29.26
C ASP A 24 3.55 -18.41 27.99
N LEU A 25 2.97 -18.76 26.84
CA LEU A 25 3.34 -18.25 25.53
C LEU A 25 3.09 -16.74 25.35
N ARG A 26 2.38 -16.07 26.28
CA ARG A 26 2.20 -14.61 26.26
C ARG A 26 3.45 -13.85 26.69
N HIS A 27 4.46 -14.56 27.17
CA HIS A 27 5.73 -14.02 27.63
C HIS A 27 6.90 -14.57 26.79
N PRO A 28 8.07 -13.90 26.81
CA PRO A 28 9.27 -14.41 26.15
C PRO A 28 9.58 -15.85 26.57
N LEU A 29 9.92 -16.70 25.60
CA LEU A 29 10.14 -18.12 25.85
C LEU A 29 11.43 -18.32 26.68
N PRO A 30 11.44 -19.25 27.66
CA PRO A 30 12.54 -19.39 28.63
C PRO A 30 13.83 -19.98 28.05
N TRP A 31 13.88 -20.24 26.75
CA TRP A 31 15.06 -20.75 26.06
C TRP A 31 15.92 -19.61 25.49
N SER A 32 17.23 -19.82 25.48
CA SER A 32 18.17 -18.93 24.81
C SER A 32 18.01 -18.95 23.28
N ASP A 33 18.65 -18.01 22.60
CA ASP A 33 18.59 -17.91 21.15
C ASP A 33 19.23 -19.13 20.48
N ALA A 34 18.67 -19.55 19.33
CA ALA A 34 19.24 -20.55 18.44
C ALA A 34 19.55 -21.93 19.07
N VAL A 35 18.75 -22.37 20.04
CA VAL A 35 18.93 -23.68 20.73
C VAL A 35 18.06 -24.80 20.18
N ALA A 36 16.92 -24.51 19.53
CA ALA A 36 15.96 -25.49 19.05
C ALA A 36 16.14 -25.79 17.56
N ASN A 37 15.98 -27.05 17.16
CA ASN A 37 15.97 -27.44 15.74
C ASN A 37 14.54 -27.48 15.18
N PHE A 38 13.58 -27.83 16.03
CA PHE A 38 12.18 -27.93 15.64
C PHE A 38 11.29 -27.34 16.73
N VAL A 39 10.26 -26.62 16.32
CA VAL A 39 9.19 -26.14 17.18
C VAL A 39 7.86 -26.57 16.58
N LEU A 40 6.97 -27.12 17.40
CA LEU A 40 5.60 -27.47 17.04
C LEU A 40 4.62 -26.58 17.82
N LEU A 41 3.67 -25.99 17.10
CA LEU A 41 2.47 -25.36 17.64
C LEU A 41 1.27 -26.01 16.97
N GLU A 42 0.51 -26.81 17.70
CA GLU A 42 -0.68 -27.49 17.18
C GLU A 42 -1.94 -26.98 17.87
N HIS A 43 -2.89 -26.43 17.10
CA HIS A 43 -4.18 -25.94 17.59
C HIS A 43 -4.04 -25.12 18.88
N THR A 44 -3.17 -24.11 18.79
CA THR A 44 -2.71 -23.29 19.92
C THR A 44 -2.71 -21.82 19.54
N LEU A 45 -2.14 -21.48 18.37
CA LEU A 45 -1.91 -20.10 17.94
C LEU A 45 -3.21 -19.29 17.74
N GLU A 46 -4.29 -19.94 17.31
CA GLU A 46 -5.60 -19.35 17.06
C GLU A 46 -6.31 -18.83 18.33
N HIS A 47 -5.86 -19.27 19.50
CA HIS A 47 -6.37 -18.81 20.79
C HIS A 47 -5.77 -17.48 21.25
N PHE A 48 -4.81 -16.93 20.52
CA PHE A 48 -4.18 -15.65 20.83
C PHE A 48 -4.55 -14.58 19.80
N ASN A 49 -4.88 -13.36 20.24
CA ASN A 49 -5.03 -12.24 19.31
C ASN A 49 -3.76 -11.99 18.48
N SER A 50 -3.94 -11.24 17.38
CA SER A 50 -2.88 -10.94 16.40
C SER A 50 -1.55 -10.46 16.98
N ALA A 51 -1.55 -9.61 18.01
CA ALA A 51 -0.33 -9.06 18.58
C ALA A 51 0.45 -10.12 19.36
N VAL A 52 -0.25 -10.90 20.19
CA VAL A 52 0.36 -11.99 20.97
C VAL A 52 0.80 -13.13 20.05
N GLY A 53 -0.03 -13.51 19.08
CA GLY A 53 0.33 -14.53 18.08
C GLY A 53 1.59 -14.16 17.29
N TYR A 54 1.76 -12.90 16.91
CA TYR A 54 2.99 -12.42 16.28
C TYR A 54 4.20 -12.59 17.20
N ALA A 55 4.10 -12.16 18.46
CA ALA A 55 5.19 -12.26 19.43
C ALA A 55 5.59 -13.72 19.71
N ILE A 56 4.63 -14.64 19.77
CA ILE A 56 4.91 -16.09 19.89
C ILE A 56 5.75 -16.58 18.71
N LEU A 57 5.35 -16.22 17.48
CA LEU A 57 6.06 -16.63 16.27
C LEU A 57 7.46 -16.00 16.18
N GLU A 58 7.63 -14.76 16.67
CA GLU A 58 8.92 -14.09 16.76
C GLU A 58 9.85 -14.79 17.77
N GLU A 59 9.33 -15.17 18.93
CA GLU A 59 10.08 -15.94 19.92
C GLU A 59 10.44 -17.34 19.41
N CYS A 60 9.53 -18.01 18.70
CA CYS A 60 9.83 -19.26 18.00
C CYS A 60 10.98 -19.06 16.99
N PHE A 61 11.00 -17.95 16.27
CA PHE A 61 12.12 -17.61 15.37
C PHE A 61 13.42 -17.39 16.15
N ARG A 62 13.37 -16.69 17.28
CA ARG A 62 14.55 -16.43 18.14
C ARG A 62 15.17 -17.74 18.65
N VAL A 63 14.36 -18.63 19.21
CA VAL A 63 14.85 -19.90 19.80
C VAL A 63 15.30 -20.91 18.77
N LEU A 64 14.77 -20.87 17.53
CA LEU A 64 15.21 -21.77 16.46
C LEU A 64 16.64 -21.47 16.02
N ALA A 65 17.45 -22.52 15.88
CA ALA A 65 18.75 -22.46 15.23
C ALA A 65 18.59 -22.14 13.73
N PRO A 66 19.61 -21.56 13.07
CA PRO A 66 19.62 -21.44 11.62
C PRO A 66 19.38 -22.81 10.94
N GLY A 67 18.47 -22.87 9.98
CA GLY A 67 18.00 -24.11 9.35
C GLY A 67 16.89 -24.85 10.14
N GLY A 68 16.57 -24.40 11.35
CA GLY A 68 15.49 -24.97 12.17
C GLY A 68 14.09 -24.66 11.60
N VAL A 69 13.11 -25.49 11.96
CA VAL A 69 11.77 -25.44 11.37
C VAL A 69 10.70 -25.31 12.44
N LEU A 70 9.85 -24.30 12.26
CA LEU A 70 8.59 -24.15 12.99
C LEU A 70 7.48 -24.83 12.19
N ARG A 71 6.75 -25.77 12.79
CA ARG A 71 5.53 -26.37 12.23
C ARG A 71 4.33 -25.83 13.00
N VAL A 72 3.41 -25.20 12.29
CA VAL A 72 2.17 -24.65 12.86
C VAL A 72 0.97 -25.34 12.23
N CYS A 73 0.10 -25.89 13.07
CA CYS A 73 -1.19 -26.45 12.69
C CYS A 73 -2.30 -25.60 13.31
N VAL A 74 -3.19 -25.05 12.48
CA VAL A 74 -4.33 -24.21 12.93
C VAL A 74 -5.57 -24.51 12.09
N PRO A 75 -6.77 -24.18 12.57
CA PRO A 75 -7.97 -24.23 11.73
C PRO A 75 -7.89 -23.23 10.55
N ASP A 76 -8.19 -23.69 9.34
CA ASP A 76 -8.26 -22.86 8.13
C ASP A 76 -9.68 -22.38 7.87
N VAL A 77 -9.93 -21.08 8.05
CA VAL A 77 -11.27 -20.52 7.84
C VAL A 77 -11.76 -20.68 6.40
N THR A 78 -10.85 -20.69 5.42
CA THR A 78 -11.22 -20.85 4.00
C THR A 78 -11.62 -22.28 3.70
N ARG A 79 -10.92 -23.27 4.27
CA ARG A 79 -11.29 -24.69 4.10
C ARG A 79 -12.60 -25.00 4.83
N VAL A 80 -12.76 -24.49 6.05
CA VAL A 80 -14.00 -24.64 6.83
C VAL A 80 -15.19 -23.99 6.14
N ALA A 81 -15.00 -22.84 5.47
CA ALA A 81 -16.04 -22.20 4.68
C ALA A 81 -16.47 -23.01 3.45
N GLN A 82 -15.60 -23.89 2.94
CA GLN A 82 -15.84 -24.75 1.78
C GLN A 82 -16.19 -26.19 2.16
N ALA A 83 -16.34 -26.49 3.45
CA ALA A 83 -16.55 -27.84 3.94
C ALA A 83 -17.93 -28.40 3.52
N ASP A 84 -17.99 -29.72 3.37
CA ASP A 84 -19.20 -30.42 2.94
C ASP A 84 -20.24 -30.56 4.07
N GLU A 85 -21.45 -30.99 3.70
CA GLU A 85 -22.55 -31.20 4.64
C GLU A 85 -22.21 -32.21 5.74
N ALA A 86 -21.37 -33.20 5.44
CA ALA A 86 -20.92 -34.21 6.42
C ALA A 86 -20.06 -33.60 7.52
N TYR A 87 -19.21 -32.61 7.20
CA TYR A 87 -18.48 -31.84 8.21
C TYR A 87 -19.41 -30.95 9.05
N ALA A 88 -20.42 -30.34 8.43
CA ALA A 88 -21.42 -29.54 9.15
C ALA A 88 -22.32 -30.39 10.08
N GLU A 89 -22.65 -31.62 9.71
CA GLU A 89 -23.31 -32.61 10.57
C GLU A 89 -22.42 -33.03 11.74
N PHE A 90 -21.14 -33.28 11.48
CA PHE A 90 -20.17 -33.60 12.53
C PHE A 90 -20.11 -32.48 13.58
N LEU A 91 -19.88 -31.23 13.17
CA LEU A 91 -19.83 -30.10 14.11
C LEU A 91 -21.14 -29.94 14.90
N ALA A 92 -22.28 -30.09 14.24
CA ALA A 92 -23.59 -30.05 14.91
C ALA A 92 -23.75 -31.18 15.94
N SER A 93 -23.28 -32.40 15.64
CA SER A 93 -23.33 -33.55 16.55
C SER A 93 -22.48 -33.36 17.80
N GLN A 94 -21.41 -32.55 17.69
CA GLN A 94 -20.54 -32.18 18.81
C GLN A 94 -21.06 -30.96 19.59
N GLY A 95 -22.21 -30.41 19.22
CA GLY A 95 -22.81 -29.24 19.90
C GLY A 95 -22.27 -27.89 19.43
N TRP A 96 -21.38 -27.84 18.43
CA TRP A 96 -20.76 -26.61 17.93
C TRP A 96 -21.64 -25.83 16.92
N GLY A 97 -22.81 -26.38 16.58
CA GLY A 97 -23.82 -25.71 15.77
C GLY A 97 -23.46 -25.52 14.30
N ARG A 98 -24.21 -24.64 13.63
CA ARG A 98 -24.11 -24.35 12.20
C ARG A 98 -24.26 -22.84 11.94
N PRO A 99 -23.68 -22.31 10.83
CA PRO A 99 -22.78 -22.97 9.87
C PRO A 99 -21.35 -23.14 10.43
N PRO A 100 -20.50 -24.02 9.83
CA PRO A 100 -19.15 -24.33 10.31
C PRO A 100 -18.25 -23.11 10.60
N VAL A 101 -18.31 -22.07 9.75
CA VAL A 101 -17.54 -20.83 9.96
C VAL A 101 -17.95 -20.10 11.23
N LYS A 102 -19.25 -20.11 11.58
CA LYS A 102 -19.75 -19.50 12.80
C LYS A 102 -19.27 -20.27 14.04
N ALA A 103 -19.28 -21.61 13.96
CA ALA A 103 -18.76 -22.46 15.02
C ALA A 103 -17.29 -22.10 15.29
N LEU A 104 -16.47 -22.11 14.24
CA LEU A 104 -15.05 -21.79 14.29
C LEU A 104 -14.76 -20.39 14.87
N ALA A 105 -15.56 -19.39 14.50
CA ALA A 105 -15.35 -18.00 14.91
C ALA A 105 -15.87 -17.67 16.33
N GLN A 106 -16.84 -18.41 16.86
CA GLN A 106 -17.59 -17.96 18.06
C GLN A 106 -17.60 -18.97 19.20
N GLN A 107 -17.36 -20.26 18.93
CA GLN A 107 -17.61 -21.30 19.95
C GLN A 107 -16.33 -21.99 20.44
N HIS A 108 -15.25 -21.96 19.67
CA HIS A 108 -13.98 -22.59 20.05
C HIS A 108 -13.05 -21.67 20.88
N GLY A 109 -13.48 -20.46 21.23
CA GLY A 109 -12.63 -19.51 21.95
C GLY A 109 -11.41 -19.04 21.14
N HIS A 110 -11.50 -19.08 19.81
CA HIS A 110 -10.48 -18.53 18.93
C HIS A 110 -10.54 -17.00 18.96
N GLU A 111 -9.40 -16.36 19.21
CA GLU A 111 -9.24 -14.91 19.05
C GLU A 111 -8.81 -14.54 17.63
N MET A 112 -8.30 -15.51 16.86
CA MET A 112 -7.84 -15.32 15.48
C MET A 112 -8.33 -16.43 14.55
N LEU A 113 -8.63 -16.04 13.31
CA LEU A 113 -8.94 -16.96 12.22
C LEU A 113 -7.82 -16.89 11.19
N TRP A 114 -7.25 -18.05 10.85
CA TRP A 114 -6.11 -18.12 9.94
C TRP A 114 -6.53 -18.65 8.57
N THR A 115 -5.84 -18.11 7.57
CA THR A 115 -5.71 -18.71 6.24
C THR A 115 -4.24 -18.97 5.99
N PHE A 116 -3.91 -19.75 4.97
CA PHE A 116 -2.51 -19.90 4.57
C PHE A 116 -1.88 -18.56 4.20
N GLU A 117 -2.59 -17.71 3.48
CA GLU A 117 -2.08 -16.42 3.02
C GLU A 117 -1.75 -15.49 4.20
N SER A 118 -2.62 -15.43 5.20
CA SER A 118 -2.41 -14.60 6.39
C SER A 118 -1.28 -15.12 7.27
N LEU A 119 -1.26 -16.42 7.60
CA LEU A 119 -0.21 -16.99 8.45
C LEU A 119 1.16 -17.05 7.74
N SER A 120 1.16 -17.34 6.43
CA SER A 120 2.38 -17.29 5.60
C SER A 120 2.97 -15.88 5.55
N ALA A 121 2.12 -14.85 5.39
CA ALA A 121 2.58 -13.46 5.40
C ALA A 121 3.20 -13.07 6.74
N VAL A 122 2.62 -13.50 7.86
CA VAL A 122 3.18 -13.26 9.21
C VAL A 122 4.53 -13.96 9.37
N LEU A 123 4.62 -15.25 9.06
CA LEU A 123 5.88 -16.00 9.14
C LEU A 123 6.97 -15.39 8.26
N ALA A 124 6.64 -15.01 7.03
CA ALA A 124 7.56 -14.33 6.12
C ALA A 124 8.04 -12.98 6.67
N SER A 125 7.15 -12.22 7.33
CA SER A 125 7.51 -10.92 7.91
C SER A 125 8.50 -11.01 9.08
N ILE A 126 8.50 -12.14 9.80
CA ILE A 126 9.43 -12.44 10.91
C ILE A 126 10.79 -12.93 10.37
N GLY A 127 10.81 -13.50 9.15
CA GLY A 127 12.02 -13.98 8.49
C GLY A 127 12.04 -15.49 8.23
N PHE A 128 10.96 -16.21 8.50
CA PHE A 128 10.82 -17.58 8.05
C PHE A 128 10.66 -17.68 6.53
N ALA A 129 11.04 -18.80 5.95
CA ALA A 129 10.62 -19.24 4.63
C ALA A 129 9.40 -20.18 4.78
N PRO A 130 8.16 -19.66 4.66
CA PRO A 130 6.95 -20.46 4.85
C PRO A 130 6.68 -21.40 3.67
N ARG A 131 6.21 -22.59 3.98
CA ARG A 131 5.79 -23.61 3.01
C ARG A 131 4.53 -24.30 3.49
N ARG A 132 3.55 -24.47 2.60
CA ARG A 132 2.37 -25.29 2.91
C ARG A 132 2.79 -26.75 3.10
N ALA A 133 2.29 -27.38 4.14
CA ALA A 133 2.44 -28.82 4.38
C ALA A 133 1.06 -29.48 4.54
N GLN A 134 1.04 -30.80 4.67
CA GLN A 134 -0.16 -31.56 5.01
C GLN A 134 -0.05 -32.11 6.43
N PRO A 135 -1.18 -32.36 7.11
CA PRO A 135 -1.18 -33.08 8.38
C PRO A 135 -0.35 -34.35 8.30
N ARG A 136 0.48 -34.59 9.31
CA ARG A 136 1.41 -35.72 9.49
C ARG A 136 2.54 -35.83 8.46
N VAL A 137 2.58 -34.98 7.43
CA VAL A 137 3.58 -35.04 6.34
C VAL A 137 4.53 -33.84 6.43
N SER A 138 5.83 -34.13 6.39
CA SER A 138 6.89 -33.13 6.34
C SER A 138 8.04 -33.58 5.43
N LEU A 139 8.86 -32.60 5.02
CA LEU A 139 10.16 -32.88 4.40
C LEU A 139 11.22 -33.28 5.45
N HIS A 140 10.97 -32.97 6.72
CA HIS A 140 11.83 -33.33 7.85
C HIS A 140 11.28 -34.58 8.53
N PRO A 141 12.03 -35.69 8.58
CA PRO A 141 11.57 -36.93 9.22
C PRO A 141 11.07 -36.73 10.66
N GLU A 142 11.69 -35.81 11.40
CA GLU A 142 11.36 -35.46 12.78
C GLU A 142 9.99 -34.81 12.94
N LEU A 143 9.47 -34.18 11.89
CA LEU A 143 8.17 -33.51 11.84
C LEU A 143 7.08 -34.39 11.21
N CYS A 144 7.40 -35.60 10.75
CA CYS A 144 6.39 -36.54 10.27
C CYS A 144 5.63 -37.16 11.45
N ASN A 145 4.30 -37.23 11.32
CA ASN A 145 3.38 -37.78 12.34
C ASN A 145 3.42 -37.11 13.72
N VAL A 146 3.85 -35.85 13.81
CA VAL A 146 3.90 -35.12 15.09
C VAL A 146 2.56 -34.46 15.46
N ASP A 147 1.77 -34.01 14.49
CA ASP A 147 0.42 -33.48 14.73
C ASP A 147 -0.60 -34.59 15.04
N GLY A 148 -1.29 -34.44 16.16
CA GLY A 148 -2.17 -35.43 16.79
C GLY A 148 -3.67 -35.16 16.68
N HIS A 149 -4.11 -34.02 16.16
CA HIS A 149 -5.51 -33.58 16.20
C HIS A 149 -6.50 -34.58 15.53
N HIS A 150 -6.04 -35.29 14.50
CA HIS A 150 -6.78 -36.40 13.88
C HIS A 150 -7.18 -37.53 14.84
N ARG A 151 -6.54 -37.68 16.01
CA ARG A 151 -6.93 -38.66 17.04
C ARG A 151 -8.19 -38.24 17.79
N VAL A 152 -8.50 -36.94 17.80
CA VAL A 152 -9.66 -36.36 18.46
C VAL A 152 -10.86 -36.33 17.53
N ILE A 153 -10.68 -35.81 16.31
CA ILE A 153 -11.79 -35.59 15.37
C ILE A 153 -11.80 -36.56 14.17
N GLY A 154 -10.86 -37.50 14.13
CA GLY A 154 -10.70 -38.42 13.00
C GLY A 154 -9.93 -37.79 11.83
N VAL A 155 -9.30 -38.66 11.02
CA VAL A 155 -8.46 -38.25 9.88
C VAL A 155 -9.24 -37.42 8.86
N LYS A 156 -10.46 -37.86 8.51
CA LYS A 156 -11.29 -37.18 7.51
C LYS A 156 -11.52 -35.71 7.86
N PHE A 157 -11.96 -35.42 9.09
CA PHE A 157 -12.32 -34.06 9.48
C PHE A 157 -11.10 -33.19 9.76
N ASN A 158 -10.04 -33.78 10.32
CA ASN A 158 -8.75 -33.10 10.46
C ASN A 158 -8.19 -32.63 9.12
N ASP A 159 -8.28 -33.48 8.09
CA ASP A 159 -7.80 -33.12 6.76
C ASP A 159 -8.69 -32.07 6.08
N VAL A 160 -9.94 -31.87 6.53
CA VAL A 160 -10.80 -30.75 6.07
C VAL A 160 -10.38 -29.45 6.75
N GLU A 161 -10.31 -29.45 8.08
CA GLU A 161 -10.17 -28.23 8.88
C GLU A 161 -8.73 -27.70 8.97
N THR A 162 -7.75 -28.59 9.10
CA THR A 162 -6.41 -28.18 9.55
C THR A 162 -5.56 -27.65 8.39
N LEU A 163 -5.14 -26.39 8.52
CA LEU A 163 -4.00 -25.83 7.80
C LEU A 163 -2.72 -26.23 8.50
N VAL A 164 -1.74 -26.71 7.73
CA VAL A 164 -0.37 -26.88 8.19
C VAL A 164 0.58 -26.01 7.38
N ILE A 165 1.40 -25.26 8.09
CA ILE A 165 2.49 -24.46 7.52
C ILE A 165 3.79 -24.76 8.25
N GLU A 166 4.87 -24.87 7.47
CA GLU A 166 6.22 -25.01 8.00
C GLU A 166 7.03 -23.77 7.63
N GLY A 167 7.52 -23.05 8.64
CA GLY A 167 8.44 -21.94 8.50
C GLY A 167 9.87 -22.39 8.74
N THR A 168 10.71 -22.38 7.71
CA THR A 168 12.15 -22.66 7.89
C THR A 168 12.90 -21.38 8.22
N LYS A 169 13.69 -21.36 9.29
CA LYS A 169 14.62 -20.27 9.58
C LYS A 169 15.81 -20.38 8.62
N PRO A 170 16.11 -19.39 7.77
CA PRO A 170 17.22 -19.47 6.83
C PRO A 170 18.56 -19.73 7.55
N GLY A 171 19.42 -20.59 6.95
CA GLY A 171 20.77 -20.82 7.43
C GLY A 171 21.68 -19.61 7.19
N ALA A 172 22.76 -19.48 7.98
CA ALA A 172 23.76 -18.40 7.81
C ALA A 172 24.42 -18.39 6.42
N GLU A 173 24.43 -19.52 5.71
CA GLU A 173 25.00 -19.66 4.36
C GLU A 173 23.97 -19.55 3.22
N ILE A 174 22.66 -19.46 3.49
CA ILE A 174 21.64 -19.16 2.48
C ILE A 174 21.30 -17.66 2.51
N ALA A 175 22.32 -16.84 2.68
CA ALA A 175 22.27 -15.45 2.25
C ALA A 175 22.61 -15.43 0.74
N ARG A 176 21.56 -15.23 -0.07
CA ARG A 176 21.60 -14.83 -1.49
C ARG A 176 21.98 -15.92 -2.50
N ALA A 177 20.97 -16.49 -3.14
CA ALA A 177 21.03 -16.54 -4.60
C ALA A 177 20.88 -15.08 -5.10
N PRO A 178 21.82 -14.54 -5.90
CA PRO A 178 21.66 -13.19 -6.42
C PRO A 178 20.57 -13.23 -7.49
N ALA A 179 19.38 -12.75 -7.16
CA ALA A 179 18.62 -12.05 -8.18
C ALA A 179 19.49 -10.84 -8.55
N ALA A 180 20.05 -10.84 -9.76
CA ALA A 180 20.66 -9.66 -10.33
C ALA A 180 19.57 -8.59 -10.48
N SER A 181 19.39 -7.78 -9.45
CA SER A 181 18.81 -6.45 -9.50
C SER A 181 19.71 -5.53 -8.72
N ALA A 182 19.90 -4.33 -9.26
CA ALA A 182 20.54 -3.23 -8.56
C ALA A 182 20.08 -3.20 -7.09
N GLN A 183 21.04 -3.29 -6.17
CA GLN A 183 20.75 -3.22 -4.74
C GLN A 183 20.39 -1.77 -4.42
N PHE A 184 19.09 -1.49 -4.30
CA PHE A 184 18.56 -0.27 -3.72
C PHE A 184 18.85 -0.31 -2.21
N GLU A 185 20.03 0.14 -1.79
CA GLU A 185 20.34 0.31 -0.37
C GLU A 185 19.86 1.68 0.12
N LEU A 186 19.08 1.70 1.20
CA LEU A 186 18.71 2.95 1.86
C LEU A 186 19.96 3.59 2.51
N PRO A 187 20.21 4.89 2.30
CA PRO A 187 21.29 5.59 2.98
C PRO A 187 21.07 5.57 4.50
N ARG A 188 22.16 5.43 5.25
CA ARG A 188 22.13 5.58 6.72
C ARG A 188 21.75 7.03 7.08
N PRO A 189 21.05 7.26 8.20
CA PRO A 189 20.72 8.62 8.63
C PRO A 189 22.00 9.45 8.73
N THR A 190 22.11 10.51 7.93
CA THR A 190 23.20 11.47 8.01
C THR A 190 22.82 12.61 8.96
N ALA A 191 23.83 13.31 9.49
CA ALA A 191 23.62 14.47 10.36
C ALA A 191 22.69 15.50 9.68
N PRO A 192 21.89 16.27 10.47
CA PRO A 192 20.96 17.24 9.91
C PRO A 192 21.69 18.21 8.98
N VAL A 193 21.31 18.20 7.70
CA VAL A 193 21.81 19.14 6.69
C VAL A 193 21.12 20.47 6.92
N ASN A 194 21.86 21.58 6.82
CA ASN A 194 21.27 22.92 6.80
C ASN A 194 20.36 23.06 5.57
N VAL A 195 19.05 23.01 5.78
CA VAL A 195 18.06 23.23 4.72
C VAL A 195 17.85 24.73 4.58
N THR A 196 18.41 25.34 3.53
CA THR A 196 17.95 26.66 3.06
C THR A 196 16.50 26.54 2.65
N ARG A 197 15.60 27.30 3.30
CA ARG A 197 14.17 27.26 3.00
C ARG A 197 13.87 28.10 1.76
N PRO A 198 13.11 27.60 0.77
CA PRO A 198 12.80 28.36 -0.43
C PRO A 198 11.98 29.62 -0.11
N THR A 199 12.40 30.74 -0.69
CA THR A 199 11.75 32.04 -0.58
C THR A 199 10.81 32.29 -1.77
N ALA A 200 9.87 33.22 -1.63
CA ALA A 200 9.00 33.60 -2.74
C ALA A 200 9.75 34.27 -3.91
N SER A 201 10.98 34.77 -3.71
CA SER A 201 11.83 35.26 -4.80
C SER A 201 12.41 34.13 -5.64
N ASP A 202 12.75 32.99 -5.05
CA ASP A 202 13.38 31.87 -5.76
C ASP A 202 12.43 31.24 -6.79
N ALA A 203 11.12 31.40 -6.57
CA ALA A 203 10.06 30.95 -7.46
C ALA A 203 9.75 31.93 -8.62
N ARG A 204 10.16 33.21 -8.54
CA ARG A 204 9.79 34.22 -9.54
C ARG A 204 10.59 34.04 -10.82
N GLY A 205 9.88 33.95 -11.96
CA GLY A 205 10.47 33.94 -13.30
C GLY A 205 10.83 32.56 -13.85
N LEU A 206 10.59 31.47 -13.12
CA LEU A 206 10.73 30.12 -13.65
C LEU A 206 9.64 29.86 -14.69
N ARG A 207 10.04 29.47 -15.91
CA ARG A 207 9.09 29.04 -16.95
C ARG A 207 8.43 27.73 -16.52
N THR A 208 7.20 27.84 -16.04
CA THR A 208 6.48 26.76 -15.36
C THR A 208 5.40 26.18 -16.25
N ALA A 209 5.23 24.86 -16.24
CA ALA A 209 4.11 24.20 -16.91
C ALA A 209 3.40 23.23 -15.96
N ILE A 210 2.07 23.20 -16.04
CA ILE A 210 1.23 22.16 -15.46
C ILE A 210 1.02 21.08 -16.52
N VAL A 211 1.25 19.84 -16.15
CA VAL A 211 1.14 18.66 -17.01
C VAL A 211 0.03 17.76 -16.49
N VAL A 212 -0.87 17.38 -17.40
CA VAL A 212 -1.97 16.44 -17.18
C VAL A 212 -1.88 15.34 -18.23
N ALA A 213 -2.41 14.15 -17.98
CA ALA A 213 -2.54 13.12 -19.00
C ALA A 213 -3.91 12.47 -18.97
N CYS A 214 -4.48 12.20 -20.15
CA CYS A 214 -5.73 11.45 -20.22
C CYS A 214 -5.93 10.75 -21.58
N ASP A 215 -6.80 9.75 -21.54
CA ASP A 215 -7.46 9.18 -22.72
C ASP A 215 -8.89 9.73 -22.83
N SER A 216 -9.63 9.28 -23.84
CA SER A 216 -11.04 9.68 -24.04
C SER A 216 -11.94 9.37 -22.84
N HIS A 217 -11.62 8.35 -22.03
CA HIS A 217 -12.43 7.95 -20.88
C HIS A 217 -12.24 8.91 -19.70
N TYR A 218 -10.99 9.33 -19.45
CA TYR A 218 -10.65 10.32 -18.41
C TYR A 218 -10.85 11.77 -18.83
N PHE A 219 -11.13 12.04 -20.12
CA PHE A 219 -11.29 13.39 -20.64
C PHE A 219 -12.28 14.27 -19.86
N PRO A 220 -13.46 13.81 -19.41
CA PRO A 220 -14.36 14.64 -18.61
C PRO A 220 -13.75 15.11 -17.28
N LEU A 221 -12.91 14.28 -16.66
CA LEU A 221 -12.21 14.61 -15.42
C LEU A 221 -11.07 15.60 -15.70
N ALA A 222 -10.26 15.34 -16.73
CA ALA A 222 -9.21 16.26 -17.16
C ALA A 222 -9.77 17.64 -17.51
N ARG A 223 -10.94 17.71 -18.14
CA ARG A 223 -11.63 18.97 -18.43
C ARG A 223 -12.03 19.70 -17.14
N ASN A 224 -12.59 19.00 -16.15
CA ASN A 224 -12.90 19.62 -14.86
C ASN A 224 -11.66 20.20 -14.16
N LEU A 225 -10.53 19.49 -14.23
CA LEU A 225 -9.24 19.99 -13.75
C LEU A 225 -8.82 21.26 -14.49
N ILE A 226 -8.77 21.21 -15.82
CA ILE A 226 -8.34 22.34 -16.68
C ILE A 226 -9.21 23.57 -16.44
N GLU A 227 -10.54 23.42 -16.41
CA GLU A 227 -11.46 24.50 -16.10
C GLU A 227 -11.19 25.10 -14.71
N SER A 228 -10.93 24.26 -13.70
CA SER A 228 -10.60 24.74 -12.36
C SER A 228 -9.24 25.46 -12.30
N ILE A 229 -8.28 25.10 -13.15
CA ILE A 229 -7.00 25.82 -13.29
C ILE A 229 -7.26 27.20 -13.91
N HIS A 230 -8.01 27.28 -15.01
CA HIS A 230 -8.33 28.56 -15.65
C HIS A 230 -9.11 29.51 -14.72
N GLU A 231 -10.01 28.97 -13.89
CA GLU A 231 -10.81 29.75 -12.95
C GLU A 231 -9.97 30.38 -11.83
N HIS A 232 -8.94 29.68 -11.34
CA HIS A 232 -8.20 30.11 -10.15
C HIS A 232 -6.79 30.65 -10.43
N ARG A 233 -6.24 30.45 -11.64
CA ARG A 233 -4.90 30.94 -11.97
C ARG A 233 -4.83 32.47 -11.88
N PRO A 234 -3.78 33.04 -11.28
CA PRO A 234 -3.66 34.48 -11.13
C PRO A 234 -3.37 35.19 -12.46
N ASP A 235 -2.71 34.50 -13.39
CA ASP A 235 -2.37 34.98 -14.72
C ASP A 235 -2.12 33.80 -15.68
N GLU A 236 -1.82 34.10 -16.95
CA GLU A 236 -1.58 33.11 -18.01
C GLU A 236 -0.10 32.75 -18.20
N SER A 237 0.78 33.09 -17.26
CA SER A 237 2.22 32.79 -17.37
C SER A 237 2.57 31.30 -17.21
N ILE A 238 1.62 30.51 -16.71
CA ILE A 238 1.77 29.06 -16.50
C ILE A 238 0.99 28.33 -17.58
N ASP A 239 1.73 27.60 -18.42
CA ASP A 239 1.15 26.81 -19.50
C ASP A 239 0.49 25.54 -18.98
N ILE A 240 -0.55 25.09 -19.69
CA ILE A 240 -1.18 23.79 -19.48
C ILE A 240 -0.81 22.88 -20.64
N GLN A 241 -0.22 21.75 -20.31
CA GLN A 241 0.27 20.72 -21.24
C GLN A 241 -0.49 19.43 -20.97
N LEU A 242 -0.99 18.79 -22.03
CA LEU A 242 -1.73 17.54 -21.91
C LEU A 242 -1.04 16.43 -22.71
N LEU A 243 -0.70 15.34 -22.03
CA LEU A 243 -0.24 14.11 -22.65
C LEU A 243 -1.45 13.30 -23.14
N ASP A 244 -1.62 13.23 -24.45
CA ASP A 244 -2.69 12.51 -25.12
C ASP A 244 -2.33 11.02 -25.28
N VAL A 245 -3.11 10.17 -24.63
CA VAL A 245 -2.98 8.71 -24.71
C VAL A 245 -4.24 8.03 -25.26
N GLY A 246 -5.02 8.74 -26.07
CA GLY A 246 -6.18 8.17 -26.77
C GLY A 246 -7.40 9.09 -26.85
N LEU A 247 -7.20 10.38 -27.10
CA LEU A 247 -8.27 11.35 -27.32
C LEU A 247 -8.85 11.28 -28.73
N SER A 248 -10.12 11.65 -28.86
CA SER A 248 -10.76 11.87 -30.15
C SER A 248 -10.27 13.18 -30.81
N ALA A 249 -10.47 13.31 -32.12
CA ALA A 249 -10.13 14.55 -32.83
C ALA A 249 -10.91 15.76 -32.29
N GLU A 250 -12.18 15.57 -31.91
CA GLU A 250 -13.02 16.59 -31.30
C GLU A 250 -12.48 17.02 -29.93
N GLN A 251 -12.09 16.06 -29.08
CA GLN A 251 -11.53 16.34 -27.77
C GLN A 251 -10.20 17.10 -27.86
N ARG A 252 -9.32 16.74 -28.80
CA ARG A 252 -8.09 17.49 -29.08
C ARG A 252 -8.38 18.93 -29.48
N GLU A 253 -9.40 19.14 -30.30
CA GLU A 253 -9.78 20.48 -30.74
C GLU A 253 -10.35 21.33 -29.60
N GLN A 254 -11.17 20.74 -28.74
CA GLN A 254 -11.66 21.40 -27.51
C GLN A 254 -10.51 21.85 -26.61
N LEU A 255 -9.46 21.03 -26.46
CA LEU A 255 -8.27 21.39 -25.67
C LEU A 255 -7.49 22.55 -26.30
N ARG A 256 -7.28 22.53 -27.63
CA ARG A 256 -6.60 23.63 -28.32
C ARG A 256 -7.33 24.95 -28.18
N GLN A 257 -8.66 24.92 -28.28
CA GLN A 257 -9.51 26.11 -28.07
C GLN A 257 -9.44 26.63 -26.62
N GLY A 258 -9.18 25.73 -25.66
CA GLY A 258 -8.94 26.06 -24.25
C GLY A 258 -7.51 26.50 -23.92
N ASN A 259 -6.68 26.82 -24.92
CA ASN A 259 -5.27 27.19 -24.72
C ASN A 259 -4.44 26.09 -24.02
N VAL A 260 -4.75 24.82 -24.31
CA VAL A 260 -4.00 23.64 -23.83
C VAL A 260 -3.19 23.07 -24.97
N THR A 261 -1.88 22.90 -24.74
CA THR A 261 -1.00 22.25 -25.71
C THR A 261 -1.09 20.73 -25.55
N VAL A 262 -1.33 20.01 -26.64
CA VAL A 262 -1.47 18.55 -26.64
C VAL A 262 -0.18 17.91 -27.18
N ILE A 263 0.38 16.98 -26.42
CA ILE A 263 1.61 16.24 -26.73
C ILE A 263 1.28 14.75 -26.70
N GLU A 264 1.72 13.99 -27.71
CA GLU A 264 1.61 12.54 -27.68
C GLU A 264 2.89 11.93 -27.07
N PRO A 265 2.84 11.32 -25.87
CA PRO A 265 4.04 10.78 -25.22
C PRO A 265 4.49 9.48 -25.90
N SER A 266 5.78 9.27 -26.09
CA SER A 266 6.32 8.02 -26.63
C SER A 266 6.36 6.90 -25.58
N TRP A 267 6.77 5.69 -25.99
CA TRP A 267 7.13 4.63 -25.05
C TRP A 267 8.60 4.81 -24.65
N ASP A 268 8.86 5.58 -23.59
CA ASP A 268 10.22 5.91 -23.16
C ASP A 268 10.98 4.75 -22.49
N ILE A 269 10.25 3.74 -22.00
CA ILE A 269 10.81 2.56 -21.32
C ILE A 269 10.39 1.31 -22.09
N ASP A 270 11.35 0.43 -22.35
CA ASP A 270 11.09 -0.91 -22.85
C ASP A 270 11.02 -1.91 -21.69
N PHE A 271 10.03 -2.81 -21.71
CA PHE A 271 9.81 -3.79 -20.66
C PHE A 271 9.05 -5.02 -21.18
N PRO A 272 9.18 -6.21 -20.55
CA PRO A 272 8.71 -7.48 -21.12
C PRO A 272 7.21 -7.49 -21.49
N ALA A 273 6.36 -6.86 -20.69
CA ALA A 273 4.91 -6.84 -20.89
C ALA A 273 4.42 -5.68 -21.77
N ARG A 274 5.31 -4.87 -22.34
CA ARG A 274 4.96 -3.63 -23.07
C ARG A 274 4.00 -3.87 -24.24
N ALA A 275 4.22 -4.94 -25.02
CA ALA A 275 3.40 -5.22 -26.21
C ALA A 275 1.91 -5.42 -25.90
N GLY A 276 1.57 -5.88 -24.69
CA GLY A 276 0.19 -6.05 -24.21
C GLY A 276 -0.30 -4.94 -23.29
N ALA A 277 0.51 -3.91 -23.03
CA ALA A 277 0.16 -2.83 -22.12
C ALA A 277 -0.90 -1.92 -22.76
N PRO A 278 -1.92 -1.50 -22.00
CA PRO A 278 -2.94 -0.59 -22.51
C PRO A 278 -2.34 0.78 -22.84
N ILE A 279 -2.95 1.51 -23.78
CA ILE A 279 -2.36 2.76 -24.30
C ILE A 279 -2.13 3.84 -23.24
N TRP A 280 -2.99 3.90 -22.20
CA TRP A 280 -2.84 4.84 -21.09
C TRP A 280 -1.53 4.64 -20.31
N TYR A 281 -0.92 3.46 -20.40
CA TYR A 281 0.37 3.14 -19.77
C TYR A 281 1.54 3.94 -20.37
N ARG A 282 1.37 4.53 -21.58
CA ARG A 282 2.34 5.47 -22.16
C ARG A 282 2.53 6.69 -21.28
N ALA A 283 1.44 7.36 -20.89
CA ALA A 283 1.52 8.52 -20.00
C ALA A 283 2.07 8.14 -18.63
N PHE A 284 1.66 6.98 -18.10
CA PHE A 284 2.15 6.46 -16.82
C PHE A 284 3.68 6.30 -16.79
N THR A 285 4.25 5.76 -17.87
CA THR A 285 5.71 5.52 -18.02
C THR A 285 6.49 6.74 -18.54
N ALA A 286 5.81 7.72 -19.14
CA ALA A 286 6.42 8.96 -19.61
C ALA A 286 6.73 9.96 -18.48
N ARG A 287 6.12 9.82 -17.29
CA ARG A 287 6.29 10.77 -16.18
C ARG A 287 7.75 11.08 -15.80
N PRO A 288 8.67 10.11 -15.69
CA PRO A 288 10.08 10.42 -15.40
C PRO A 288 10.80 11.19 -16.52
N PHE A 289 10.19 11.28 -17.71
CA PHE A 289 10.77 11.86 -18.92
C PHE A 289 10.11 13.18 -19.34
N LEU A 290 9.22 13.74 -18.50
CA LEU A 290 8.58 15.03 -18.76
C LEU A 290 9.54 16.15 -19.19
N PRO A 291 10.76 16.29 -18.65
CA PRO A 291 11.72 17.28 -19.13
C PRO A 291 12.07 17.17 -20.63
N ARG A 292 11.99 15.96 -21.22
CA ARG A 292 12.25 15.76 -22.66
C ARG A 292 11.11 16.29 -23.54
N TYR A 293 9.88 16.19 -23.05
CA TYR A 293 8.69 16.68 -23.75
C TYR A 293 8.54 18.20 -23.64
N LEU A 294 9.14 18.81 -22.62
CA LEU A 294 9.00 20.23 -22.29
C LEU A 294 10.37 20.90 -22.06
N PRO A 295 11.30 20.86 -23.04
CA PRO A 295 12.70 21.29 -22.84
C PRO A 295 12.84 22.78 -22.51
N ASP A 296 11.88 23.60 -22.93
CA ASP A 296 11.88 25.04 -22.68
C ASP A 296 11.37 25.42 -21.28
N ARG A 297 10.88 24.46 -20.50
CA ARG A 297 10.34 24.68 -19.16
C ARG A 297 11.39 24.37 -18.10
N GLN A 298 11.36 25.13 -17.01
CA GLN A 298 12.30 25.01 -15.90
C GLN A 298 11.68 24.30 -14.69
N LEU A 299 10.36 24.41 -14.53
CA LEU A 299 9.62 23.79 -13.44
C LEU A 299 8.37 23.11 -14.00
N LEU A 300 8.17 21.86 -13.61
CA LEU A 300 7.02 21.06 -14.05
C LEU A 300 6.18 20.71 -12.84
N ILE A 301 4.86 20.84 -12.99
CA ILE A 301 3.85 20.43 -12.00
C ILE A 301 3.02 19.34 -12.64
N TRP A 302 2.98 18.15 -12.04
CA TRP A 302 2.08 17.09 -12.47
C TRP A 302 0.80 17.12 -11.66
N LEU A 303 -0.34 17.02 -12.34
CA LEU A 303 -1.66 16.83 -11.72
C LEU A 303 -2.38 15.68 -12.43
N ASP A 304 -2.79 14.66 -11.67
CA ASP A 304 -3.62 13.57 -12.19
C ASP A 304 -4.96 14.12 -12.70
N ALA A 305 -5.48 13.53 -13.78
CA ALA A 305 -6.69 14.01 -14.44
C ALA A 305 -7.94 13.95 -13.55
N ASP A 306 -7.94 13.16 -12.48
CA ASP A 306 -9.02 13.04 -11.50
C ASP A 306 -8.80 13.93 -10.27
N THR A 307 -8.01 14.98 -10.42
CA THR A 307 -7.90 16.10 -9.47
C THR A 307 -8.72 17.31 -9.93
N TRP A 308 -9.03 18.23 -9.02
CA TRP A 308 -9.55 19.56 -9.36
C TRP A 308 -9.22 20.58 -8.26
N LEU A 309 -9.15 21.86 -8.62
CA LEU A 309 -8.74 22.94 -7.72
C LEU A 309 -9.96 23.67 -7.14
N GLN A 310 -9.92 23.91 -5.82
CA GLN A 310 -10.80 24.87 -5.14
C GLN A 310 -10.20 26.27 -5.04
N ASP A 311 -8.86 26.38 -5.07
CA ASP A 311 -8.13 27.64 -5.07
C ASP A 311 -6.70 27.44 -5.62
N TRP A 312 -5.92 28.52 -5.70
CA TRP A 312 -4.55 28.49 -6.25
C TRP A 312 -3.45 28.19 -5.23
N ARG A 313 -3.77 28.06 -3.93
CA ARG A 313 -2.76 28.01 -2.85
C ARG A 313 -1.82 26.82 -2.99
N ALA A 314 -2.33 25.66 -3.37
CA ALA A 314 -1.52 24.46 -3.56
C ALA A 314 -0.55 24.59 -4.73
N VAL A 315 -1.00 25.14 -5.87
CA VAL A 315 -0.12 25.35 -7.04
C VAL A 315 0.99 26.34 -6.70
N ALA A 316 0.67 27.44 -6.03
CA ALA A 316 1.68 28.39 -5.56
C ALA A 316 2.68 27.72 -4.59
N LEU A 317 2.21 26.84 -3.71
CA LEU A 317 3.06 26.12 -2.77
C LEU A 317 3.94 25.07 -3.45
N LEU A 318 3.43 24.37 -4.46
CA LEU A 318 4.18 23.44 -5.32
C LEU A 318 5.32 24.15 -6.05
N ILE A 319 5.05 25.30 -6.66
CA ILE A 319 6.08 26.13 -7.34
C ILE A 319 7.14 26.55 -6.33
N ARG A 320 6.73 27.07 -5.17
CA ARG A 320 7.67 27.49 -4.12
C ARG A 320 8.52 26.32 -3.63
N GLY A 321 7.90 25.18 -3.34
CA GLY A 321 8.59 23.99 -2.85
C GLY A 321 9.59 23.45 -3.87
N ALA A 322 9.29 23.49 -5.16
CA ALA A 322 10.20 22.96 -6.17
C ALA A 322 11.28 23.95 -6.65
N SER A 323 11.18 25.24 -6.27
CA SER A 323 12.04 26.30 -6.80
C SER A 323 13.54 26.14 -6.53
N ASP A 324 13.91 25.49 -5.41
CA ASP A 324 15.30 25.20 -5.02
C ASP A 324 15.85 23.87 -5.60
N GLY A 325 15.06 23.17 -6.43
CA GLY A 325 15.43 21.91 -7.06
C GLY A 325 14.96 20.65 -6.31
N ALA A 326 14.39 20.82 -5.12
CA ALA A 326 13.78 19.73 -4.37
C ALA A 326 12.46 19.25 -5.00
N LEU A 327 12.05 18.03 -4.66
CA LEU A 327 10.72 17.52 -4.98
C LEU A 327 9.69 18.11 -4.02
N ALA A 328 8.72 18.85 -4.55
CA ALA A 328 7.54 19.27 -3.81
C ALA A 328 6.43 18.24 -4.01
N ILE A 329 6.02 17.55 -2.95
CA ILE A 329 5.06 16.43 -3.04
C ILE A 329 4.31 16.25 -1.73
N VAL A 330 3.11 15.68 -1.78
CA VAL A 330 2.27 15.47 -0.59
C VAL A 330 2.39 14.02 -0.12
N PRO A 331 2.89 13.77 1.11
CA PRO A 331 2.83 12.44 1.71
C PRO A 331 1.39 12.08 2.10
N GLU A 332 1.01 10.81 2.00
CA GLU A 332 -0.26 10.27 2.49
C GLU A 332 -0.20 10.10 4.02
N LEU A 333 -0.09 11.22 4.73
CA LEU A 333 0.09 11.29 6.17
C LEU A 333 -0.79 12.40 6.73
N HIS A 334 -1.95 12.02 7.24
CA HIS A 334 -2.87 12.96 7.87
C HIS A 334 -3.61 12.29 9.02
N ARG A 335 -3.96 13.08 10.04
CA ARG A 335 -4.64 12.57 11.24
C ARG A 335 -6.01 11.95 10.96
N SER A 336 -6.65 12.34 9.86
CA SER A 336 -7.93 11.78 9.39
C SER A 336 -7.79 10.46 8.63
N PHE A 337 -6.56 10.02 8.33
CA PHE A 337 -6.31 8.79 7.59
C PHE A 337 -6.27 7.60 8.55
N THR A 338 -7.45 7.07 8.85
CA THR A 338 -7.64 6.04 9.91
C THR A 338 -6.83 4.77 9.67
N HIS A 339 -6.56 4.44 8.40
CA HIS A 339 -5.72 3.31 8.01
C HIS A 339 -4.27 3.42 8.52
N LEU A 340 -3.79 4.61 8.91
CA LEU A 340 -2.45 4.77 9.47
C LEU A 340 -2.34 4.27 10.93
N TYR A 341 -3.45 4.22 11.65
CA TYR A 341 -3.52 3.74 13.04
C TYR A 341 -3.83 2.26 13.16
N GLN A 342 -4.07 1.59 12.03
CA GLN A 342 -4.30 0.16 11.97
C GLN A 342 -2.99 -0.53 11.59
N PRO A 343 -2.48 -1.47 12.40
CA PRO A 343 -1.20 -2.14 12.12
C PRO A 343 -1.24 -2.90 10.78
N VAL A 344 -2.40 -3.45 10.42
CA VAL A 344 -2.65 -4.12 9.13
C VAL A 344 -3.96 -3.61 8.55
N ASN A 345 -3.94 -3.22 7.27
CA ASN A 345 -5.12 -2.84 6.49
C ASN A 345 -4.88 -3.00 4.99
N ASP A 346 -5.95 -3.06 4.20
CA ASP A 346 -5.91 -3.33 2.77
C ASP A 346 -5.06 -2.32 1.98
N ILE A 347 -5.05 -1.04 2.37
CA ILE A 347 -4.27 0.00 1.70
C ILE A 347 -2.79 -0.28 1.88
N ARG A 348 -2.33 -0.49 3.13
CA ARG A 348 -0.94 -0.82 3.43
C ARG A 348 -0.51 -2.13 2.78
N LEU A 349 -1.35 -3.17 2.82
CA LEU A 349 -1.06 -4.45 2.19
C LEU A 349 -0.95 -4.34 0.67
N SER A 350 -1.82 -3.56 0.04
CA SER A 350 -1.79 -3.29 -1.40
C SER A 350 -0.50 -2.57 -1.82
N VAL A 351 -0.12 -1.51 -1.09
CA VAL A 351 1.12 -0.76 -1.35
C VAL A 351 2.36 -1.64 -1.14
N ARG A 352 2.42 -2.38 -0.03
CA ARG A 352 3.51 -3.34 0.25
C ARG A 352 3.61 -4.37 -0.86
N LYS A 353 2.49 -4.93 -1.31
CA LYS A 353 2.45 -5.89 -2.42
C LYS A 353 3.04 -5.30 -3.69
N SER A 354 2.69 -4.05 -4.04
CA SER A 354 3.29 -3.37 -5.19
C SER A 354 4.80 -3.19 -5.05
N TYR A 355 5.31 -2.83 -3.86
CA TYR A 355 6.76 -2.81 -3.63
C TYR A 355 7.40 -4.19 -3.78
N ALA A 356 6.80 -5.23 -3.20
CA ALA A 356 7.34 -6.59 -3.22
C ALA A 356 7.40 -7.13 -4.65
N ASN A 357 6.34 -6.95 -5.42
CA ASN A 357 6.28 -7.37 -6.82
C ASN A 357 7.31 -6.65 -7.70
N ALA A 358 7.49 -5.34 -7.52
CA ALA A 358 8.39 -4.55 -8.34
C ALA A 358 9.87 -4.66 -7.92
N PHE A 359 10.15 -4.73 -6.63
CA PHE A 359 11.51 -4.52 -6.10
C PHE A 359 11.98 -5.61 -5.13
N GLY A 360 11.13 -6.58 -4.80
CA GLY A 360 11.44 -7.68 -3.87
C GLY A 360 11.08 -7.36 -2.42
N GLU A 361 11.03 -8.43 -1.62
CA GLU A 361 10.51 -8.40 -0.25
C GLU A 361 11.32 -7.52 0.70
N GLU A 362 12.65 -7.48 0.56
CA GLU A 362 13.48 -6.69 1.46
C GLU A 362 13.23 -5.18 1.30
N LEU A 363 13.16 -4.69 0.05
CA LEU A 363 12.83 -3.28 -0.18
C LEU A 363 11.38 -2.99 0.23
N ALA A 364 10.45 -3.91 -0.02
CA ALA A 364 9.08 -3.77 0.43
C ALA A 364 8.97 -3.61 1.95
N ARG A 365 9.69 -4.43 2.72
CA ARG A 365 9.74 -4.35 4.18
C ARG A 365 10.26 -2.99 4.66
N GLN A 366 11.29 -2.46 4.01
CA GLN A 366 11.86 -1.15 4.35
C GLN A 366 10.94 0.02 3.99
N MET A 367 10.22 -0.08 2.87
CA MET A 367 9.33 0.97 2.37
C MET A 367 7.96 0.98 3.07
N THR A 368 7.49 -0.16 3.58
CA THR A 368 6.15 -0.33 4.17
C THR A 368 5.85 0.65 5.31
N TRP A 369 6.86 1.05 6.07
CA TRP A 369 6.71 1.93 7.24
C TRP A 369 6.88 3.42 6.90
N LYS A 370 7.28 3.75 5.68
CA LYS A 370 7.43 5.14 5.25
C LYS A 370 6.09 5.65 4.70
N PRO A 371 5.72 6.92 4.98
CA PRO A 371 4.58 7.53 4.32
C PRO A 371 4.73 7.47 2.80
N VAL A 372 3.66 7.10 2.11
CA VAL A 372 3.64 7.07 0.66
C VAL A 372 3.61 8.50 0.14
N LEU A 373 4.56 8.88 -0.70
CA LEU A 373 4.52 10.13 -1.45
C LEU A 373 3.55 9.94 -2.62
N ASN A 374 2.42 10.64 -2.59
CA ASN A 374 1.37 10.49 -3.61
C ASN A 374 1.80 11.18 -4.92
N THR A 375 1.90 10.40 -5.99
CA THR A 375 2.41 10.89 -7.29
C THR A 375 1.35 11.49 -8.20
N GLY A 376 0.13 11.66 -7.71
CA GLY A 376 -0.92 12.36 -8.45
C GLY A 376 -0.79 13.88 -8.39
N VAL A 377 -0.02 14.42 -7.45
CA VAL A 377 0.28 15.86 -7.38
C VAL A 377 1.72 16.05 -6.90
N PHE A 378 2.58 16.57 -7.78
CA PHE A 378 3.95 16.93 -7.42
C PHE A 378 4.50 18.03 -8.32
N ALA A 379 5.58 18.67 -7.89
CA ALA A 379 6.35 19.59 -8.71
C ALA A 379 7.85 19.36 -8.56
N LEU A 380 8.59 19.54 -9.66
CA LEU A 380 10.02 19.30 -9.72
C LEU A 380 10.65 20.14 -10.84
N ARG A 381 11.86 20.67 -10.60
CA ARG A 381 12.62 21.36 -11.65
C ARG A 381 13.16 20.40 -12.69
N THR A 382 13.23 20.84 -13.94
CA THR A 382 13.68 20.00 -15.06
C THR A 382 15.15 19.61 -14.98
N ASP A 383 15.97 20.34 -14.21
CA ASP A 383 17.39 20.05 -13.96
C ASP A 383 17.64 19.13 -12.75
N SER A 384 16.58 18.65 -12.08
CA SER A 384 16.75 17.75 -10.93
C SER A 384 17.25 16.37 -11.36
N PRO A 385 18.29 15.82 -10.70
CA PRO A 385 18.77 14.46 -10.99
C PRO A 385 17.75 13.37 -10.61
N LEU A 386 16.70 13.74 -9.86
CA LEU A 386 15.65 12.80 -9.45
C LEU A 386 14.85 12.27 -10.65
N TRP A 387 14.75 13.00 -11.77
CA TRP A 387 14.10 12.50 -13.00
C TRP A 387 14.79 11.25 -13.53
N GLU A 388 16.11 11.29 -13.67
CA GLU A 388 16.91 10.17 -14.17
C GLU A 388 16.91 8.99 -13.18
N LEU A 389 16.96 9.29 -11.88
CA LEU A 389 16.85 8.24 -10.86
C LEU A 389 15.48 7.58 -10.88
N TRP A 390 14.40 8.35 -10.96
CA TRP A 390 13.04 7.82 -11.06
C TRP A 390 12.87 6.96 -12.31
N ALA A 391 13.40 7.42 -13.46
CA ALA A 391 13.39 6.65 -14.70
C ALA A 391 14.09 5.30 -14.54
N ARG A 392 15.30 5.28 -13.95
CA ARG A 392 16.05 4.04 -13.71
C ARG A 392 15.31 3.07 -12.78
N VAL A 393 14.85 3.56 -11.63
CA VAL A 393 14.11 2.74 -10.66
C VAL A 393 12.81 2.20 -11.28
N MET A 394 12.11 3.03 -12.06
CA MET A 394 10.89 2.60 -12.75
C MET A 394 11.18 1.51 -13.78
N SER A 395 12.22 1.66 -14.59
CA SER A 395 12.64 0.65 -15.57
C SER A 395 12.96 -0.68 -14.88
N ASP A 396 13.70 -0.66 -13.78
CA ASP A 396 14.02 -1.88 -13.02
C ASP A 396 12.75 -2.55 -12.49
N GLY A 397 11.82 -1.80 -11.91
CA GLY A 397 10.55 -2.33 -11.42
C GLY A 397 9.68 -2.94 -12.53
N LEU A 398 9.65 -2.31 -13.71
CA LEU A 398 8.86 -2.77 -14.86
C LEU A 398 9.36 -4.09 -15.46
N THR A 399 10.60 -4.50 -15.15
CA THR A 399 11.08 -5.83 -15.53
C THR A 399 10.34 -6.96 -14.81
N ARG A 400 9.67 -6.66 -13.68
CA ARG A 400 9.04 -7.66 -12.79
C ARG A 400 7.54 -7.49 -12.62
N SER A 401 7.04 -6.26 -12.63
CA SER A 401 5.64 -5.96 -12.35
C SER A 401 5.09 -4.91 -13.30
N THR A 402 3.77 -4.97 -13.53
CA THR A 402 2.99 -3.95 -14.23
C THR A 402 1.89 -3.37 -13.32
N ASP A 403 2.08 -3.47 -12.00
CA ASP A 403 1.17 -2.92 -11.01
C ASP A 403 0.89 -1.43 -11.25
N ARG A 404 -0.37 -1.01 -11.05
CA ARG A 404 -0.81 0.37 -11.29
C ARG A 404 -0.14 1.40 -10.37
N LEU A 405 0.44 0.96 -9.25
CA LEU A 405 1.18 1.81 -8.30
C LEU A 405 2.68 1.84 -8.59
N LEU A 406 3.18 1.13 -9.61
CA LEU A 406 4.61 0.95 -9.82
C LEU A 406 5.36 2.28 -9.96
N ALA A 407 4.82 3.23 -10.71
CA ALA A 407 5.46 4.53 -10.90
C ALA A 407 5.52 5.35 -9.60
N GLN A 408 4.48 5.25 -8.76
CA GLN A 408 4.48 5.83 -7.42
C GLN A 408 5.55 5.17 -6.55
N CYS A 409 5.58 3.84 -6.51
CA CYS A 409 6.56 3.07 -5.76
C CYS A 409 7.98 3.40 -6.22
N ALA A 410 8.21 3.55 -7.53
CA ALA A 410 9.52 3.88 -8.10
C ALA A 410 10.00 5.27 -7.67
N LEU A 411 9.14 6.29 -7.66
CA LEU A 411 9.53 7.62 -7.17
C LEU A 411 9.83 7.58 -5.67
N ASN A 412 9.01 6.87 -4.90
CA ASN A 412 9.19 6.70 -3.47
C ASN A 412 10.53 6.01 -3.14
N VAL A 413 10.89 4.97 -3.89
CA VAL A 413 12.20 4.29 -3.78
C VAL A 413 13.33 5.22 -4.21
N ALA A 414 13.19 5.94 -5.32
CA ALA A 414 14.19 6.91 -5.78
C ALA A 414 14.50 7.97 -4.71
N VAL A 415 13.45 8.52 -4.08
CA VAL A 415 13.59 9.45 -2.96
C VAL A 415 14.24 8.79 -1.77
N ALA A 416 13.76 7.60 -1.36
CA ALA A 416 14.23 6.94 -0.15
C ALA A 416 15.69 6.48 -0.24
N THR A 417 16.20 6.19 -1.45
CA THR A 417 17.54 5.65 -1.71
C THR A 417 18.55 6.71 -2.13
N SER A 418 18.16 7.99 -2.20
CA SER A 418 19.04 9.09 -2.58
C SER A 418 19.07 10.19 -1.53
N ALA A 419 20.07 11.07 -1.64
CA ALA A 419 20.13 12.30 -0.86
C ALA A 419 19.30 13.45 -1.50
N SER A 420 18.28 13.11 -2.30
CA SER A 420 17.46 14.12 -2.99
C SER A 420 16.66 14.93 -1.97
N ALA A 421 16.71 16.26 -2.11
CA ALA A 421 15.90 17.13 -1.27
C ALA A 421 14.41 16.97 -1.59
N VAL A 422 13.58 16.92 -0.56
CA VAL A 422 12.11 16.81 -0.67
C VAL A 422 11.48 17.80 0.29
N HIS A 423 10.53 18.58 -0.22
CA HIS A 423 9.64 19.41 0.60
C HIS A 423 8.28 18.74 0.70
N PRO A 424 8.00 17.99 1.79
CA PRO A 424 6.68 17.44 2.02
C PRO A 424 5.67 18.58 2.23
N LEU A 425 4.60 18.57 1.44
CA LEU A 425 3.54 19.58 1.46
C LEU A 425 2.34 19.12 2.31
N PRO A 426 1.55 20.06 2.87
CA PRO A 426 0.39 19.72 3.69
C PRO A 426 -0.72 19.04 2.88
N GLN A 427 -1.56 18.25 3.56
CA GLN A 427 -2.53 17.37 2.91
C GLN A 427 -3.60 18.12 2.09
N TRP A 428 -3.97 19.35 2.48
CA TRP A 428 -4.90 20.18 1.70
C TRP A 428 -4.38 20.52 0.29
N ALA A 429 -3.07 20.34 0.03
CA ALA A 429 -2.47 20.54 -1.29
C ALA A 429 -2.61 19.33 -2.23
N ASN A 430 -3.09 18.19 -1.74
CA ASN A 430 -3.48 17.01 -2.51
C ASN A 430 -4.29 16.10 -1.58
N TRP A 431 -5.62 16.25 -1.56
CA TRP A 431 -6.47 15.46 -0.66
C TRP A 431 -7.00 14.20 -1.35
N PRO A 432 -6.43 13.00 -1.09
CA PRO A 432 -6.92 11.75 -1.65
C PRO A 432 -8.23 11.33 -0.98
N CYS A 433 -9.35 11.56 -1.66
CA CYS A 433 -10.70 11.28 -1.17
C CYS A 433 -10.95 9.81 -0.81
N HIS A 434 -10.14 8.89 -1.33
CA HIS A 434 -10.22 7.47 -1.03
C HIS A 434 -9.59 7.09 0.33
N LEU A 435 -8.68 7.91 0.86
CA LEU A 435 -8.07 7.70 2.18
C LEU A 435 -8.89 8.32 3.31
N ALA A 436 -9.56 9.45 3.04
CA ALA A 436 -10.59 10.02 3.90
C ALA A 436 -11.58 10.86 3.08
N THR A 437 -12.87 10.71 3.38
CA THR A 437 -13.90 11.58 2.82
C THR A 437 -13.72 13.00 3.38
N PRO A 438 -13.65 14.05 2.55
CA PRO A 438 -13.63 15.42 3.05
C PRO A 438 -14.97 15.79 3.70
N ALA A 439 -15.00 16.87 4.47
CA ALA A 439 -16.25 17.49 4.92
C ALA A 439 -16.61 18.68 4.02
N LEU A 440 -17.86 19.15 4.09
CA LEU A 440 -18.33 20.35 3.41
C LEU A 440 -18.53 21.49 4.40
N ASN A 441 -17.86 22.62 4.18
CA ASN A 441 -18.21 23.88 4.82
C ASN A 441 -19.40 24.48 4.07
N ARG A 442 -20.59 24.41 4.65
CA ARG A 442 -21.83 24.84 3.98
C ARG A 442 -21.89 26.34 3.70
N THR A 443 -21.20 27.16 4.47
CA THR A 443 -21.21 28.62 4.34
C THR A 443 -20.36 29.09 3.17
N SER A 444 -19.15 28.55 3.05
CA SER A 444 -18.24 28.85 1.93
C SER A 444 -18.49 28.00 0.69
N GLY A 445 -19.11 26.83 0.85
CA GLY A 445 -19.27 25.87 -0.24
C GLY A 445 -18.04 25.03 -0.55
N LEU A 446 -16.98 25.17 0.24
CA LEU A 446 -15.71 24.48 0.03
C LEU A 446 -15.68 23.14 0.76
N LEU A 447 -15.04 22.16 0.13
CA LEU A 447 -14.56 20.97 0.81
C LEU A 447 -13.40 21.35 1.74
N ILE A 448 -13.44 20.80 2.94
CA ILE A 448 -12.52 21.08 4.04
C ILE A 448 -11.98 19.77 4.60
N GLU A 449 -10.88 19.83 5.35
CA GLU A 449 -10.47 18.73 6.21
C GLU A 449 -11.65 18.31 7.11
N PRO A 450 -11.92 17.01 7.30
CA PRO A 450 -13.07 16.55 8.07
C PRO A 450 -12.94 16.78 9.58
N GLU A 451 -11.75 17.17 10.04
CA GLU A 451 -11.42 17.30 11.44
C GLU A 451 -10.81 18.70 11.71
N LEU A 452 -10.81 19.18 12.96
CA LEU A 452 -10.28 20.51 13.33
C LEU A 452 -8.82 20.74 12.90
N PRO A 453 -8.45 21.88 12.28
CA PRO A 453 -9.20 23.14 12.27
C PRO A 453 -10.14 23.32 11.06
N TYR A 454 -10.45 22.25 10.32
CA TYR A 454 -11.30 22.31 9.12
C TYR A 454 -10.69 23.15 7.99
N GLU A 455 -9.39 22.98 7.74
CA GLU A 455 -8.66 23.71 6.71
C GLU A 455 -9.30 23.48 5.33
N PRO A 456 -9.61 24.53 4.54
CA PRO A 456 -10.11 24.36 3.20
C PRO A 456 -9.10 23.65 2.29
N LEU A 457 -9.58 22.63 1.60
CA LEU A 457 -8.76 21.90 0.62
C LEU A 457 -8.46 22.82 -0.56
N SER A 458 -7.28 22.71 -1.14
CA SER A 458 -6.91 23.45 -2.34
C SER A 458 -6.97 22.56 -3.58
N ILE A 459 -6.41 21.34 -3.51
CA ILE A 459 -6.56 20.31 -4.56
C ILE A 459 -7.29 19.10 -3.98
N VAL A 460 -8.41 18.75 -4.62
CA VAL A 460 -9.22 17.59 -4.31
C VAL A 460 -8.86 16.47 -5.28
N HIS A 461 -8.44 15.31 -4.78
CA HIS A 461 -7.97 14.18 -5.60
C HIS A 461 -8.92 12.99 -5.43
N LEU A 462 -9.67 12.69 -6.48
CA LEU A 462 -10.75 11.71 -6.43
C LEU A 462 -10.25 10.26 -6.36
N GLY A 463 -9.21 9.93 -7.13
CA GLY A 463 -8.61 8.61 -7.17
C GLY A 463 -9.64 7.50 -7.48
N PRO A 464 -9.59 6.37 -6.75
CA PRO A 464 -10.59 5.31 -6.86
C PRO A 464 -12.05 5.75 -6.64
N ARG A 465 -12.30 6.90 -6.00
CA ARG A 465 -13.65 7.43 -5.70
C ARG A 465 -14.20 8.39 -6.75
N ARG A 466 -13.58 8.53 -7.92
CA ARG A 466 -14.04 9.42 -9.01
C ARG A 466 -15.49 9.27 -9.46
N ASN A 467 -16.09 8.09 -9.28
CA ASN A 467 -17.50 7.82 -9.60
C ASN A 467 -18.37 7.56 -8.35
N ALA A 468 -17.83 7.76 -7.15
CA ALA A 468 -18.54 7.44 -5.92
C ALA A 468 -19.47 8.58 -5.48
N LYS A 469 -20.66 8.21 -5.01
CA LYS A 469 -21.47 9.08 -4.16
C LYS A 469 -21.09 8.84 -2.71
N VAL A 470 -20.91 9.91 -1.95
CA VAL A 470 -20.51 9.85 -0.55
C VAL A 470 -21.45 10.71 0.30
N ALA A 471 -21.63 10.31 1.55
CA ALA A 471 -22.23 11.15 2.57
C ALA A 471 -21.16 12.13 3.07
N LEU A 472 -21.22 13.38 2.60
CA LEU A 472 -20.37 14.46 3.10
C LEU A 472 -20.89 14.90 4.46
N SER A 473 -20.08 14.76 5.50
CA SER A 473 -20.32 15.46 6.76
C SER A 473 -20.20 16.97 6.53
N SER A 474 -20.90 17.75 7.33
CA SER A 474 -20.79 19.21 7.34
C SER A 474 -20.49 19.73 8.73
N THR A 475 -19.82 20.88 8.80
CA THR A 475 -19.60 21.59 10.07
C THR A 475 -20.91 22.00 10.75
N GLU A 476 -22.01 22.05 9.98
CA GLU A 476 -23.36 22.40 10.43
C GLU A 476 -24.41 21.53 9.72
N GLY A 477 -25.34 20.94 10.46
CA GLY A 477 -26.47 20.17 9.91
C GLY A 477 -26.12 18.77 9.38
N ASP A 478 -27.13 18.10 8.81
CA ASP A 478 -27.06 16.67 8.46
C ASP A 478 -26.12 16.36 7.28
N PRO A 479 -25.59 15.13 7.17
CA PRO A 479 -24.78 14.74 6.03
C PRO A 479 -25.52 14.88 4.67
N ILE A 480 -24.79 15.27 3.62
CA ILE A 480 -25.32 15.42 2.26
C ILE A 480 -24.76 14.33 1.36
N ASN A 481 -25.64 13.56 0.71
CA ASN A 481 -25.23 12.57 -0.29
C ASN A 481 -24.97 13.24 -1.65
N THR A 482 -23.72 13.26 -2.09
CA THR A 482 -23.34 13.85 -3.38
C THR A 482 -22.12 13.15 -3.99
N SER A 483 -21.82 13.44 -5.25
CA SER A 483 -20.55 13.09 -5.86
C SER A 483 -19.48 14.13 -5.50
N LEU A 484 -18.22 13.69 -5.46
CA LEU A 484 -17.07 14.55 -5.11
C LEU A 484 -16.51 15.35 -6.29
N ASP A 485 -17.07 15.19 -7.49
CA ASP A 485 -16.66 15.97 -8.64
C ASP A 485 -17.04 17.45 -8.49
N ARG A 486 -16.24 18.32 -9.10
CA ARG A 486 -16.39 19.78 -9.03
C ARG A 486 -17.82 20.24 -9.33
N THR A 487 -18.46 19.70 -10.37
CA THR A 487 -19.80 20.12 -10.81
C THR A 487 -20.84 19.84 -9.74
N SER A 488 -20.81 18.62 -9.16
CA SER A 488 -21.72 18.22 -8.08
C SER A 488 -21.52 19.06 -6.82
N ILE A 489 -20.27 19.36 -6.43
CA ILE A 489 -19.99 20.20 -5.26
C ILE A 489 -20.49 21.64 -5.47
N ARG A 490 -20.23 22.24 -6.65
CA ARG A 490 -20.72 23.59 -6.95
C ARG A 490 -22.25 23.67 -6.96
N ALA A 491 -22.93 22.64 -7.47
CA ALA A 491 -24.39 22.60 -7.49
C ALA A 491 -25.00 22.73 -6.08
N LEU A 492 -24.34 22.21 -5.03
CA LEU A 492 -24.81 22.34 -3.64
C LEU A 492 -24.80 23.78 -3.11
N THR A 493 -23.97 24.64 -3.70
CA THR A 493 -23.85 26.05 -3.30
C THR A 493 -24.84 26.94 -4.03
N ALA A 494 -25.10 26.65 -5.32
CA ALA A 494 -26.00 27.42 -6.17
C ALA A 494 -27.47 27.38 -5.71
N THR A 495 -27.92 26.25 -5.15
CA THR A 495 -29.30 26.07 -4.66
C THR A 495 -29.64 26.90 -3.41
N ARG A 496 -28.67 27.62 -2.83
CA ARG A 496 -28.88 28.45 -1.62
C ARG A 496 -28.96 29.96 -1.91
N SER A 497 -28.72 30.38 -3.15
CA SER A 497 -28.78 31.79 -3.60
C SER A 497 -30.08 32.14 -4.33
N ALA A 498 -31.03 31.21 -4.41
CA ALA A 498 -32.41 31.39 -4.86
C ALA A 498 -33.35 31.12 -3.69
#